data_AF-A0A7K1VNL1-F1
#
_entry.id   AF-A0A7K1VNL1-F1
#
_cell.length_a   1.000
_cell.length_b   1.000
_cell.length_c   1.000
_cell.angle_alpha   90.00
_cell.angle_beta   90.00
_cell.angle_gamma   90.00
#
_symmetry.space_group_name_H-M   'P 1'
#
loop_
_entity.id
_entity.type
_entity.pdbx_description
1 polymer ?
#
loop_
_entity_poly.entity_id
_entity_poly.type
_entity_poly.pdbx_seq_one_letter_code
_entity_poly.pdbx_strand_id
1 'polypeptide(L)'
;MPTPPAPAKRRPPIGCLVLVGVVVLAFAGCIKGISEISSESDSGDNQYEAIAQCEARIERLLKAPATAEFDSSATGGGTWKVTGSVDAENSFGATLRSNYACTVVVNGDGRLTTTVDSFDG
;
A
#
# COMPACT_ATOMS: atom_id res chain seq x y z
N MET A 1 32.43 29.51 -62.00
CA MET A 1 32.33 30.26 -60.73
C MET A 1 31.60 29.35 -59.74
N PRO A 2 32.26 28.74 -58.76
CA PRO A 2 31.58 27.96 -57.74
C PRO A 2 30.88 28.88 -56.74
N THR A 3 29.57 28.69 -56.56
CA THR A 3 28.74 29.41 -55.58
C THR A 3 29.07 28.96 -54.15
N PRO A 4 29.02 29.87 -53.15
CA PRO A 4 29.34 29.55 -51.76
C PRO A 4 28.30 28.61 -51.13
N PRO A 5 28.70 27.71 -50.21
CA PRO A 5 27.77 26.83 -49.52
C PRO A 5 26.94 27.60 -48.49
N ALA A 6 25.64 27.30 -48.42
CA ALA A 6 24.67 27.89 -47.49
C ALA A 6 24.95 27.50 -46.01
N PRO A 7 24.56 28.32 -45.02
CA PRO A 7 24.85 28.06 -43.61
C PRO A 7 23.93 26.97 -43.01
N ALA A 8 24.54 26.00 -42.31
CA ALA A 8 23.83 24.94 -41.61
C ALA A 8 23.09 25.46 -40.36
N LYS A 9 21.76 25.35 -40.36
CA LYS A 9 20.88 25.77 -39.26
C LYS A 9 20.87 24.71 -38.15
N ARG A 10 21.47 25.03 -36.99
CA ARG A 10 21.48 24.16 -35.80
C ARG A 10 20.07 23.99 -35.25
N ARG A 11 19.60 22.76 -35.11
CA ARG A 11 18.33 22.42 -34.43
C ARG A 11 18.60 22.17 -32.94
N PRO A 12 17.76 22.67 -32.02
CA PRO A 12 17.92 22.38 -30.59
C PRO A 12 17.60 20.90 -30.31
N PRO A 13 18.21 20.28 -29.28
CA PRO A 13 18.02 18.87 -28.99
C PRO A 13 16.64 18.65 -28.35
N ILE A 14 15.69 18.22 -29.17
CA ILE A 14 14.31 17.87 -28.78
C ILE A 14 14.27 16.68 -27.78
N GLY A 15 15.38 15.94 -27.63
CA GLY A 15 15.43 14.72 -26.82
C GLY A 15 15.28 14.90 -25.31
N CYS A 16 15.65 16.05 -24.74
CA CYS A 16 15.55 16.23 -23.28
C CYS A 16 14.13 16.63 -22.84
N LEU A 17 13.35 17.25 -23.72
CA LEU A 17 12.02 17.77 -23.39
C LEU A 17 10.94 16.68 -23.48
N VAL A 18 11.16 15.65 -24.30
CA VAL A 18 10.26 14.50 -24.42
C VAL A 18 10.39 13.56 -23.22
N LEU A 19 11.61 13.35 -22.70
CA LEU A 19 11.86 12.49 -21.53
C LEU A 19 11.22 13.04 -20.25
N VAL A 20 11.29 14.36 -20.02
CA VAL A 20 10.64 15.00 -18.86
C VAL A 20 9.11 14.93 -18.98
N GLY A 21 8.55 15.09 -20.19
CA GLY A 21 7.11 15.00 -20.43
C GLY A 21 6.52 13.61 -20.16
N VAL A 22 7.23 12.53 -20.52
CA VAL A 22 6.77 11.14 -20.31
C VAL A 22 6.81 10.76 -18.82
N VAL A 23 7.82 11.22 -18.07
CA VAL A 23 7.90 10.96 -16.63
C VAL A 23 6.78 11.71 -15.88
N VAL A 24 6.48 12.95 -16.24
CA VAL A 24 5.37 13.71 -15.60
C VAL A 24 4.01 13.11 -15.94
N LEU A 25 3.79 12.60 -17.15
CA LEU A 25 2.54 11.93 -17.53
C LEU A 25 2.36 10.56 -16.85
N ALA A 26 3.44 9.82 -16.60
CA ALA A 26 3.38 8.57 -15.83
C ALA A 26 3.03 8.81 -14.35
N PHE A 27 3.42 9.94 -13.76
CA PHE A 27 3.06 10.30 -12.38
C PHE A 27 1.72 11.05 -12.26
N ALA A 28 1.31 11.83 -13.26
CA ALA A 28 0.01 12.51 -13.28
C ALA A 28 -1.15 11.60 -13.74
N GLY A 29 -0.86 10.56 -14.51
CA GLY A 29 -1.82 9.56 -14.99
C GLY A 29 -2.39 8.65 -13.90
N CYS A 30 -1.77 8.58 -12.72
CA CYS A 30 -2.30 7.83 -11.57
C CYS A 30 -3.33 8.63 -10.72
N ILE A 31 -3.59 9.91 -11.01
CA ILE A 31 -4.43 10.77 -10.14
C ILE A 31 -5.86 10.98 -10.70
N LYS A 32 -6.14 10.57 -11.95
CA LYS A 32 -7.42 10.84 -12.63
C LYS A 32 -8.12 9.58 -13.19
N GLY A 33 -7.95 8.43 -12.54
CA GLY A 33 -8.51 7.16 -13.03
C GLY A 33 -8.68 6.06 -11.97
N ILE A 34 -9.13 6.39 -10.76
CA ILE A 34 -9.66 5.38 -9.80
C ILE A 34 -10.95 5.91 -9.15
N SER A 35 -11.74 6.69 -9.89
CA SER A 35 -13.12 6.97 -9.49
C SER A 35 -13.96 5.91 -10.21
N GLU A 36 -14.63 5.04 -9.44
CA GLU A 36 -15.25 3.76 -9.85
C GLU A 36 -14.30 2.56 -9.91
N ILE A 37 -13.80 2.15 -8.74
CA ILE A 37 -13.76 0.72 -8.44
C ILE A 37 -14.90 0.45 -7.45
N SER A 38 -16.08 0.25 -8.00
CA SER A 38 -17.21 -0.30 -7.28
C SER A 38 -16.91 -1.78 -7.11
N SER A 39 -16.16 -2.13 -6.07
CA SER A 39 -15.95 -3.53 -5.70
C SER A 39 -17.22 -4.04 -5.04
N GLU A 40 -17.97 -4.80 -5.82
CA GLU A 40 -19.08 -5.66 -5.45
C GLU A 40 -18.72 -6.44 -4.17
N SER A 41 -19.52 -6.27 -3.12
CA SER A 41 -19.26 -6.85 -1.79
C SER A 41 -19.59 -8.34 -1.78
N ASP A 42 -18.62 -9.20 -2.10
CA ASP A 42 -18.70 -10.61 -1.75
C ASP A 42 -18.39 -10.78 -0.26
N SER A 43 -19.21 -11.57 0.43
CA SER A 43 -19.17 -11.71 1.89
C SER A 43 -17.91 -12.45 2.37
N GLY A 44 -17.20 -13.16 1.48
CA GLY A 44 -15.93 -13.85 1.78
C GLY A 44 -14.69 -12.94 1.74
N ASP A 45 -14.73 -11.85 0.98
CA ASP A 45 -13.58 -10.95 0.80
C ASP A 45 -13.25 -10.16 2.07
N ASN A 46 -14.26 -9.86 2.88
CA ASN A 46 -14.11 -9.03 4.07
C ASN A 46 -13.26 -9.68 5.17
N GLN A 47 -13.16 -11.02 5.23
CA GLN A 47 -12.37 -11.70 6.25
C GLN A 47 -10.87 -11.50 6.01
N TYR A 48 -10.41 -11.79 4.80
CA TYR A 48 -9.01 -11.62 4.43
C TYR A 48 -8.61 -10.15 4.49
N GLU A 49 -9.49 -9.26 4.06
CA GLU A 49 -9.24 -7.81 4.15
C GLU A 49 -9.19 -7.32 5.61
N ALA A 50 -10.06 -7.85 6.50
CA ALA A 50 -9.99 -7.54 7.92
C ALA A 50 -8.67 -7.97 8.55
N ILE A 51 -8.18 -9.17 8.21
CA ILE A 51 -6.87 -9.66 8.64
C ILE A 51 -5.77 -8.71 8.15
N ALA A 52 -5.71 -8.45 6.84
CA ALA A 52 -4.68 -7.60 6.25
C ALA A 52 -4.67 -6.18 6.84
N GLN A 53 -5.83 -5.58 7.10
CA GLN A 53 -5.93 -4.26 7.72
C GLN A 53 -5.43 -4.26 9.18
N CYS A 54 -5.74 -5.31 9.95
CA CYS A 54 -5.22 -5.46 11.31
C CYS A 54 -3.70 -5.67 11.30
N GLU A 55 -3.20 -6.61 10.49
CA GLU A 55 -1.76 -6.88 10.37
C GLU A 55 -1.00 -5.63 9.95
N ALA A 56 -1.47 -4.89 8.95
CA ALA A 56 -0.86 -3.63 8.55
C ALA A 56 -0.86 -2.56 9.66
N ARG A 57 -1.84 -2.59 10.58
CA ARG A 57 -1.83 -1.70 11.77
C ARG A 57 -0.76 -2.13 12.75
N ILE A 58 -0.67 -3.42 13.05
CA ILE A 58 0.31 -3.97 13.98
C ILE A 58 1.73 -3.81 13.43
N GLU A 59 1.94 -4.06 12.13
CA GLU A 59 3.22 -3.91 11.44
C GLU A 59 3.82 -2.51 11.67
N ARG A 60 3.00 -1.45 11.58
CA ARG A 60 3.46 -0.07 11.83
C ARG A 60 3.88 0.22 13.26
N LEU A 61 3.53 -0.65 14.21
CA LEU A 61 3.93 -0.53 15.62
C LEU A 61 5.26 -1.25 15.91
N LEU A 62 5.68 -2.16 15.03
CA LEU A 62 6.89 -2.97 15.21
C LEU A 62 8.18 -2.17 15.01
N LYS A 63 9.26 -2.57 15.68
CA LYS A 63 10.59 -1.97 15.51
C LYS A 63 11.25 -2.36 14.18
N ALA A 64 11.05 -3.60 13.76
CA ALA A 64 11.53 -4.14 12.49
C ALA A 64 10.34 -4.71 11.70
N PRO A 65 9.51 -3.86 11.05
CA PRO A 65 8.31 -4.32 10.34
C PRO A 65 8.62 -5.32 9.23
N ALA A 66 9.75 -5.17 8.55
CA ALA A 66 10.16 -6.04 7.44
C ALA A 66 10.53 -7.48 7.87
N THR A 67 10.66 -7.75 9.18
CA THR A 67 10.94 -9.08 9.71
C THR A 67 9.75 -9.68 10.45
N ALA A 68 8.58 -9.04 10.34
CA ALA A 68 7.35 -9.49 10.95
C ALA A 68 6.80 -10.73 10.23
N GLU A 69 6.58 -11.79 10.97
CA GLU A 69 5.86 -12.98 10.54
C GLU A 69 4.54 -13.06 11.31
N PHE A 70 3.42 -12.98 10.60
CA PHE A 70 2.09 -12.97 11.19
C PHE A 70 1.45 -14.36 11.12
N ASP A 71 0.87 -14.78 12.25
CA ASP A 71 -0.04 -15.91 12.34
C ASP A 71 -1.34 -15.41 12.96
N SER A 72 -2.41 -15.37 12.16
CA SER A 72 -3.64 -14.68 12.55
C SER A 72 -4.88 -15.37 12.01
N SER A 73 -5.99 -15.13 12.69
CA SER A 73 -7.30 -15.60 12.27
C SER A 73 -8.34 -14.53 12.54
N ALA A 74 -9.36 -14.49 11.70
CA ALA A 74 -10.50 -13.61 11.86
C ALA A 74 -11.77 -14.41 12.03
N THR A 75 -12.61 -13.98 12.97
CA THR A 75 -13.92 -14.58 13.23
C THR A 75 -14.98 -13.49 13.19
N GLY A 76 -16.09 -13.71 12.48
CA GLY A 76 -17.16 -12.73 12.36
C GLY A 76 -17.99 -12.86 11.08
N GLY A 77 -18.67 -11.77 10.73
CA GLY A 77 -19.51 -11.66 9.53
C GLY A 77 -20.10 -10.25 9.29
N GLY A 78 -19.56 -9.24 9.96
CA GLY A 78 -19.98 -7.83 9.87
C GLY A 78 -19.08 -6.95 10.72
N THR A 79 -18.91 -7.34 11.98
CA THR A 79 -17.74 -6.96 12.80
C THR A 79 -16.81 -8.16 12.87
N TRP A 80 -15.62 -8.00 12.34
CA TRP A 80 -14.56 -9.00 12.36
C TRP A 80 -13.68 -8.81 13.58
N LYS A 81 -13.50 -9.88 14.35
CA LYS A 81 -12.49 -9.92 15.40
C LYS A 81 -11.29 -10.67 14.87
N VAL A 82 -10.17 -9.97 14.72
CA VAL A 82 -8.89 -10.52 14.31
C VAL A 82 -8.07 -10.76 15.56
N THR A 83 -7.58 -11.97 15.73
CA THR A 83 -6.65 -12.32 16.79
C THR A 83 -5.48 -13.06 16.20
N GLY A 84 -4.28 -12.74 16.65
CA GLY A 84 -3.09 -13.36 16.13
C GLY A 84 -1.88 -13.11 16.99
N SER A 85 -0.78 -13.61 16.48
CA SER A 85 0.56 -13.41 16.99
C SER A 85 1.44 -12.93 15.87
N VAL A 86 2.42 -12.09 16.23
CA VAL A 86 3.45 -11.63 15.31
C VAL A 86 4.80 -11.90 15.93
N ASP A 87 5.68 -12.52 15.15
CA ASP A 87 7.08 -12.70 15.48
C ASP A 87 7.87 -11.62 14.75
N ALA A 88 8.57 -10.74 15.46
CA ALA A 88 9.33 -9.66 14.86
C ALA A 88 10.60 -9.34 15.65
N GLU A 89 11.61 -8.81 14.97
CA GLU A 89 12.87 -8.46 15.64
C GLU A 89 12.78 -7.13 16.41
N ASN A 90 13.45 -7.10 17.56
CA ASN A 90 13.71 -5.86 18.28
C ASN A 90 15.02 -5.19 17.78
N SER A 91 15.37 -4.04 18.37
CA SER A 91 16.59 -3.28 18.02
C SER A 91 17.92 -4.02 18.25
N PHE A 92 17.90 -5.18 18.91
CA PHE A 92 19.06 -6.03 19.15
C PHE A 92 19.14 -7.24 18.19
N GLY A 93 18.18 -7.38 17.27
CA GLY A 93 18.12 -8.52 16.34
C GLY A 93 17.65 -9.83 16.99
N ALA A 94 16.89 -9.74 18.08
CA ALA A 94 16.23 -10.90 18.67
C ALA A 94 14.76 -10.93 18.25
N THR A 95 14.29 -12.07 17.77
CA THR A 95 12.89 -12.32 17.44
C THR A 95 12.07 -12.43 18.73
N LEU A 96 11.05 -11.57 18.85
CA LEU A 96 10.09 -11.57 19.95
C LEU A 96 8.69 -11.85 19.40
N ARG A 97 7.94 -12.65 20.16
CA ARG A 97 6.56 -13.01 19.87
C ARG A 97 5.60 -12.12 20.64
N SER A 98 4.78 -11.36 19.92
CA SER A 98 3.76 -10.47 20.48
C SER A 98 2.37 -10.94 20.07
N ASN A 99 1.44 -10.97 21.01
CA ASN A 99 0.04 -11.25 20.69
C ASN A 99 -0.69 -9.94 20.40
N TYR A 100 -1.69 -10.01 19.54
CA TYR A 100 -2.51 -8.86 19.21
C TYR A 100 -3.96 -9.26 18.95
N ALA A 101 -4.83 -8.28 19.16
CA ALA A 101 -6.24 -8.36 18.78
C ALA A 101 -6.68 -7.04 18.15
N CYS A 102 -7.43 -7.14 17.05
CA CYS A 102 -8.11 -6.01 16.45
C CYS A 102 -9.58 -6.33 16.21
N THR A 103 -10.38 -5.26 16.20
CA THR A 103 -11.76 -5.29 15.74
C THR A 103 -11.85 -4.48 14.44
N VAL A 104 -12.34 -5.10 13.37
CA VAL A 104 -12.57 -4.48 12.07
C VAL A 104 -14.06 -4.43 11.78
N VAL A 105 -14.60 -3.23 11.61
CA VAL A 105 -16.02 -3.01 11.31
C VAL A 105 -16.15 -2.60 9.85
N VAL A 106 -16.98 -3.33 9.11
CA VAL A 106 -17.40 -2.92 7.75
C VAL A 106 -18.53 -1.91 7.90
N ASN A 107 -18.28 -0.66 7.53
CA ASN A 107 -19.32 0.36 7.52
C ASN A 107 -20.18 0.22 6.26
N GLY A 108 -21.43 0.69 6.33
CA GLY A 108 -22.38 0.59 5.21
C GLY A 108 -22.00 1.39 3.96
N ASP A 109 -20.93 2.18 4.00
CA ASP A 109 -20.34 2.88 2.86
C ASP A 109 -19.17 2.10 2.22
N GLY A 110 -18.93 0.87 2.66
CA GLY A 110 -17.83 0.02 2.18
C GLY A 110 -16.47 0.34 2.82
N ARG A 111 -16.40 1.26 3.79
CA ARG A 111 -15.14 1.55 4.49
C ARG A 111 -14.92 0.57 5.62
N LEU A 112 -13.69 0.08 5.73
CA LEU A 112 -13.24 -0.70 6.89
C LEU A 112 -12.68 0.22 7.97
N THR A 113 -13.23 0.12 9.18
CA THR A 113 -12.67 0.76 10.37
C THR A 113 -12.00 -0.29 11.23
N THR A 114 -10.68 -0.19 11.40
CA THR A 114 -9.89 -1.08 12.25
C THR A 114 -9.51 -0.39 13.56
N THR A 115 -9.86 -1.01 14.67
CA THR A 115 -9.45 -0.63 16.02
C THR A 115 -8.54 -1.73 16.58
N VAL A 116 -7.37 -1.35 17.10
CA VAL A 116 -6.50 -2.30 17.81
C VAL A 116 -6.99 -2.38 19.24
N ASP A 117 -7.43 -3.56 19.67
CA ASP A 117 -7.97 -3.79 21.01
C ASP A 117 -6.86 -4.04 22.03
N SER A 118 -5.84 -4.81 21.63
CA SER A 118 -4.68 -5.12 22.46
C SER A 118 -3.46 -5.43 21.59
N PHE A 119 -2.28 -5.04 22.07
CA PHE A 119 -1.00 -5.36 21.43
C PHE A 119 0.10 -5.42 22.49
N ASP A 120 0.75 -6.57 22.62
CA ASP A 120 1.84 -6.83 23.58
C ASP A 120 3.23 -6.64 22.92
N GLY A 121 3.49 -5.45 22.37
CA GLY A 121 4.73 -5.11 21.64
C GLY A 121 5.74 -4.23 22.39
#